data_AF-A0A369I1K1-F1
#
_entry.id   AF-A0A369I1K1-F1
#
_cell.length_a   1.000
_cell.length_b   1.000
_cell.length_c   1.000
_cell.angle_alpha   90.00
_cell.angle_beta   90.00
_cell.angle_gamma   90.00
#
_symmetry.space_group_name_H-M   'P 1'
#
loop_
_entity.id
_entity.type
_entity.pdbx_description
1 polymer ?
#
loop_
_entity_poly.entity_id
_entity_poly.type
_entity_poly.pdbx_seq_one_letter_code
_entity_poly.pdbx_strand_id
1 'polypeptide(L)'
;MKTFLFITMLSLLSLSAIAQETVWRDVPANELNGVAVSDLQGRMRESMAYANRYGFGAGIPTFENGEKNGQIVYGTILIPKRYVEFKDIPQSELGNVDLNNFQERVRQSMTWAANHGYAAGIPTFHHANHGSGMVCGTMLFKAGSVTFRDVKQSNLEKINQNEAGTADWVRSVARYAGQMGWVGAFPTFHQATYSDKGQVYGVVFFKK
;
A
#
# COMPACT_ATOMS: atom_id res chain seq x y z
N MET A 1 -68.35 13.94 18.57
CA MET A 1 -67.45 13.63 17.45
C MET A 1 -66.03 14.02 17.84
N LYS A 2 -65.14 13.05 18.07
CA LYS A 2 -63.71 13.30 18.32
C LYS A 2 -62.94 12.65 17.17
N THR A 3 -62.31 13.48 16.35
CA THR A 3 -61.57 13.09 15.16
C THR A 3 -60.26 12.42 15.57
N PHE A 4 -60.05 11.19 15.11
CA PHE A 4 -58.76 10.49 15.17
C PHE A 4 -57.84 11.04 14.09
N LEU A 5 -56.65 11.50 14.47
CA LEU A 5 -55.56 11.80 13.53
C LEU A 5 -54.55 10.65 13.61
N PHE A 6 -54.57 9.76 12.62
CA PHE A 6 -53.52 8.75 12.42
C PHE A 6 -52.35 9.41 11.72
N ILE A 7 -51.24 9.60 12.43
CA ILE A 7 -49.96 9.99 11.82
C ILE A 7 -49.20 8.69 11.53
N THR A 8 -49.11 8.34 10.24
CA THR A 8 -48.27 7.24 9.77
C THR A 8 -46.81 7.65 9.90
N MET A 9 -46.10 7.06 10.86
CA MET A 9 -44.67 7.28 11.07
C MET A 9 -43.89 6.48 10.02
N LEU A 10 -43.43 7.15 8.97
CA LEU A 10 -42.54 6.56 7.97
C LEU A 10 -41.12 6.47 8.56
N SER A 11 -40.70 5.28 8.97
CA SER A 11 -39.34 5.05 9.48
C SER A 11 -38.34 5.11 8.34
N LEU A 12 -37.52 6.16 8.30
CA LEU A 12 -36.31 6.23 7.48
C LEU A 12 -35.28 5.24 8.04
N LEU A 13 -35.12 4.09 7.38
CA LEU A 13 -33.96 3.22 7.56
C LEU A 13 -32.74 3.94 6.94
N SER A 14 -31.93 4.58 7.78
CA SER A 14 -30.63 5.09 7.35
C SER A 14 -29.71 3.89 7.06
N LEU A 15 -29.40 3.66 5.78
CA LEU A 15 -28.26 2.81 5.39
C LEU A 15 -26.99 3.46 5.95
N SER A 16 -26.50 2.96 7.07
CA SER A 16 -25.16 3.28 7.53
C SER A 16 -24.21 2.63 6.52
N ALA A 17 -23.60 3.43 5.65
CA ALA A 17 -22.50 2.93 4.83
C ALA A 17 -21.41 2.45 5.79
N ILE A 18 -21.20 1.14 5.89
CA ILE A 18 -20.12 0.58 6.69
C ILE A 18 -18.83 1.13 6.10
N ALA A 19 -18.13 1.98 6.85
CA ALA A 19 -16.87 2.55 6.41
C ALA A 19 -15.88 1.40 6.24
N GLN A 20 -15.42 1.19 5.00
CA GLN A 20 -14.41 0.18 4.70
C GLN A 20 -13.14 0.48 5.52
N GLU A 21 -12.61 -0.48 6.26
CA GLU A 21 -11.36 -0.32 7.03
C GLU A 21 -10.15 -0.80 6.23
N THR A 22 -8.96 -0.43 6.68
CA THR A 22 -7.75 -1.02 6.11
C THR A 22 -7.64 -2.46 6.58
N VAL A 23 -7.45 -3.40 5.64
CA VAL A 23 -7.47 -4.83 5.98
C VAL A 23 -6.38 -5.61 5.27
N TRP A 24 -5.86 -6.64 5.92
CA TRP A 24 -5.11 -7.70 5.25
C TRP A 24 -6.08 -8.70 4.61
N ARG A 25 -5.78 -9.16 3.40
CA ARG A 25 -6.43 -10.33 2.79
C ARG A 25 -5.40 -11.26 2.17
N ASP A 26 -5.63 -12.56 2.32
CA ASP A 26 -4.99 -13.58 1.51
C ASP A 26 -5.75 -13.68 0.19
N VAL A 27 -5.15 -13.15 -0.87
CA VAL A 27 -5.76 -13.08 -2.20
C VAL A 27 -5.25 -14.25 -3.05
N PRO A 28 -6.12 -15.14 -3.56
CA PRO A 28 -5.72 -16.17 -4.50
C PRO A 28 -4.95 -15.62 -5.70
N ALA A 29 -3.86 -16.29 -6.11
CA ALA A 29 -3.01 -15.82 -7.20
C ALA A 29 -3.78 -15.68 -8.52
N ASN A 30 -4.80 -16.51 -8.77
CA ASN A 30 -5.66 -16.41 -9.95
C ASN A 30 -6.57 -15.17 -9.95
N GLU A 31 -6.91 -14.61 -8.78
CA GLU A 31 -7.60 -13.31 -8.68
C GLU A 31 -6.65 -12.13 -8.99
N LEU A 32 -5.35 -12.40 -9.04
CA LEU A 32 -4.27 -11.49 -9.42
C LEU A 32 -3.65 -11.90 -10.77
N ASN A 33 -4.50 -12.38 -11.69
CA ASN A 33 -4.12 -12.79 -13.05
C ASN A 33 -3.00 -13.85 -13.13
N GLY A 34 -2.83 -14.64 -12.07
CA GLY A 34 -1.80 -15.68 -12.00
C GLY A 34 -0.38 -15.12 -11.96
N VAL A 35 -0.19 -13.86 -11.53
CA VAL A 35 1.12 -13.23 -11.48
C VAL A 35 2.11 -14.07 -10.67
N ALA A 36 3.34 -14.23 -11.18
CA ALA A 36 4.35 -15.07 -10.55
C ALA A 36 4.81 -14.50 -9.20
N VAL A 37 5.20 -15.40 -8.28
CA VAL A 37 5.74 -15.01 -6.95
C VAL A 37 6.95 -14.08 -7.07
N SER A 38 7.79 -14.30 -8.09
CA SER A 38 9.01 -13.53 -8.37
C SER A 38 8.76 -12.20 -9.08
N ASP A 39 7.57 -11.97 -9.67
CA ASP A 39 7.25 -10.72 -10.34
C ASP A 39 6.71 -9.69 -9.34
N LEU A 40 7.62 -9.03 -8.64
CA LEU A 40 7.27 -8.05 -7.60
C LEU A 40 6.49 -6.86 -8.17
N GLN A 41 6.88 -6.36 -9.34
CA GLN A 41 6.16 -5.24 -9.97
C GLN A 41 4.79 -5.66 -10.46
N GLY A 42 4.66 -6.87 -11.04
CA GLY A 42 3.38 -7.46 -11.40
C GLY A 42 2.48 -7.58 -10.19
N ARG A 43 2.99 -8.10 -9.07
CA ARG A 43 2.21 -8.20 -7.82
C ARG A 43 1.72 -6.85 -7.32
N MET A 44 2.49 -5.77 -7.49
CA MET A 44 2.03 -4.40 -7.18
C MET A 44 0.86 -3.97 -8.10
N ARG A 45 1.02 -4.16 -9.42
CA ARG A 45 0.00 -3.82 -10.42
C ARG A 45 -1.30 -4.59 -10.19
N GLU A 46 -1.20 -5.90 -10.01
CA GLU A 46 -2.36 -6.76 -9.84
C GLU A 46 -3.06 -6.55 -8.50
N SER A 47 -2.31 -6.26 -7.42
CA SER A 47 -2.91 -5.90 -6.13
C SER A 47 -3.71 -4.60 -6.23
N MET A 48 -3.20 -3.62 -6.98
CA MET A 48 -3.92 -2.37 -7.25
C MET A 48 -5.20 -2.63 -8.06
N ALA A 49 -5.12 -3.44 -9.12
CA ALA A 49 -6.27 -3.81 -9.94
C ALA A 49 -7.34 -4.56 -9.11
N TYR A 50 -6.91 -5.48 -8.26
CA TYR A 50 -7.78 -6.18 -7.31
C TYR A 50 -8.46 -5.20 -6.35
N ALA A 51 -7.71 -4.32 -5.70
CA ALA A 51 -8.27 -3.34 -4.77
C ALA A 51 -9.36 -2.47 -5.43
N ASN A 52 -9.11 -2.00 -6.65
CA ASN A 52 -10.08 -1.23 -7.43
C ASN A 52 -11.36 -2.02 -7.70
N ARG A 53 -11.25 -3.29 -8.11
CA ARG A 53 -12.38 -4.19 -8.37
C ARG A 53 -13.29 -4.35 -7.16
N TYR A 54 -12.70 -4.36 -5.95
CA TYR A 54 -13.40 -4.52 -4.67
C TYR A 54 -13.66 -3.19 -3.94
N GLY A 55 -13.57 -2.05 -4.64
CA GLY A 55 -13.97 -0.75 -4.12
C GLY A 55 -12.98 -0.07 -3.17
N PHE A 56 -11.80 -0.65 -2.96
CA PHE A 56 -10.70 -0.01 -2.22
C PHE A 56 -9.98 1.03 -3.08
N GLY A 57 -9.17 1.87 -2.46
CA GLY A 57 -8.35 2.89 -3.12
C GLY A 57 -6.93 2.44 -3.45
N ALA A 58 -6.41 1.43 -2.74
CA ALA A 58 -5.10 0.84 -3.02
C ALA A 58 -5.02 -0.61 -2.54
N GLY A 59 -4.21 -1.40 -3.23
CA GLY A 59 -3.82 -2.76 -2.83
C GLY A 59 -2.31 -2.86 -2.80
N ILE A 60 -1.75 -3.22 -1.66
CA ILE A 60 -0.31 -3.28 -1.43
C ILE A 60 0.06 -4.72 -1.05
N PRO A 61 0.82 -5.44 -1.89
CA PRO A 61 1.28 -6.77 -1.55
C PRO A 61 2.27 -6.69 -0.39
N THR A 62 2.16 -7.61 0.57
CA THR A 62 3.17 -7.81 1.63
C THR A 62 4.31 -8.70 1.18
N PHE A 63 4.22 -9.18 -0.06
CA PHE A 63 5.03 -10.23 -0.67
C PHE A 63 5.04 -11.58 0.07
N GLU A 64 4.29 -11.72 1.15
CA GLU A 64 3.95 -13.03 1.72
C GLU A 64 3.18 -13.86 0.70
N ASN A 65 3.41 -15.16 0.75
CA ASN A 65 2.67 -16.14 -0.01
C ASN A 65 2.49 -17.40 0.82
N GLY A 66 1.40 -18.10 0.58
CA GLY A 66 1.10 -19.38 1.21
C GLY A 66 0.24 -20.24 0.31
N GLU A 67 -0.26 -21.34 0.85
CA GLU A 67 -1.21 -22.21 0.17
C GLU A 67 -2.50 -22.30 0.99
N LYS A 68 -3.65 -22.21 0.31
CA LYS A 68 -4.97 -22.40 0.91
C LYS A 68 -5.84 -23.18 -0.06
N ASN A 69 -6.38 -24.32 0.39
CA ASN A 69 -7.22 -25.20 -0.43
C ASN A 69 -6.55 -25.60 -1.77
N GLY A 70 -5.24 -25.86 -1.77
CA GLY A 70 -4.48 -26.21 -2.99
C GLY A 70 -4.21 -25.03 -3.93
N GLN A 71 -4.46 -23.79 -3.50
CA GLN A 71 -4.19 -22.58 -4.28
C GLN A 71 -3.15 -21.71 -3.61
N ILE A 72 -2.24 -21.14 -4.40
CA ILE A 72 -1.32 -20.11 -3.93
C ILE A 72 -2.13 -18.85 -3.58
N VAL A 73 -1.88 -18.29 -2.40
CA VAL A 73 -2.45 -17.01 -1.95
C VAL A 73 -1.35 -16.00 -1.66
N TYR A 74 -1.65 -14.72 -1.89
CA TYR A 74 -0.75 -13.59 -1.66
C TYR A 74 -1.33 -12.65 -0.60
N GLY A 75 -0.51 -12.35 0.41
CA GLY A 75 -0.86 -11.34 1.41
C GLY A 75 -0.95 -9.95 0.74
N THR A 76 -2.12 -9.32 0.86
CA THR A 76 -2.41 -8.01 0.28
C THR A 76 -3.10 -7.12 1.30
N ILE A 77 -2.56 -5.94 1.53
CA ILE A 77 -3.18 -4.90 2.35
C ILE A 77 -4.07 -4.05 1.44
N LEU A 78 -5.35 -3.94 1.80
CA LEU A 78 -6.32 -3.16 1.07
C LEU A 78 -6.62 -1.88 1.83
N ILE A 79 -6.46 -0.74 1.17
CA ILE A 79 -6.57 0.59 1.75
C ILE A 79 -7.85 1.27 1.25
N PRO A 80 -8.73 1.76 2.12
CA PRO A 80 -9.94 2.49 1.75
C PRO A 80 -9.64 3.74 0.91
N LYS A 81 -10.54 4.05 -0.04
CA LYS A 81 -10.45 5.25 -0.91
C LYS A 81 -10.32 6.58 -0.15
N ARG A 82 -10.83 6.66 1.08
CA ARG A 82 -10.72 7.89 1.88
C ARG A 82 -9.27 8.23 2.25
N TYR A 83 -8.38 7.25 2.32
CA TYR A 83 -6.99 7.40 2.81
C TYR A 83 -5.95 7.64 1.74
N VAL A 84 -6.29 7.38 0.48
CA VAL A 84 -5.35 7.34 -0.64
C VAL A 84 -5.98 7.95 -1.88
N GLU A 85 -5.17 8.57 -2.71
CA GLU A 85 -5.55 8.98 -4.05
C GLU A 85 -4.53 8.47 -5.07
N PHE A 86 -4.98 8.31 -6.32
CA PHE A 86 -4.11 7.92 -7.42
C PHE A 86 -3.68 9.15 -8.19
N LYS A 87 -2.40 9.20 -8.57
CA LYS A 87 -1.86 10.23 -9.45
C LYS A 87 -0.83 9.65 -10.40
N ASP A 88 -0.90 10.10 -11.65
CA ASP A 88 0.19 9.96 -12.61
C ASP A 88 1.22 11.06 -12.37
N ILE A 89 2.43 10.66 -11.98
CA ILE A 89 3.55 11.58 -11.74
C ILE A 89 4.52 11.47 -12.91
N PRO A 90 4.91 12.58 -13.56
CA PRO A 90 5.93 12.53 -14.60
C PRO A 90 7.22 11.85 -14.10
N GLN A 91 7.79 10.95 -14.90
CA GLN A 91 9.03 10.24 -14.53
C GLN A 91 10.18 11.22 -14.29
N SER A 92 10.18 12.36 -14.98
CA SER A 92 11.12 13.47 -14.79
C SER A 92 11.02 14.11 -13.40
N GLU A 93 9.83 14.18 -12.81
CA GLU A 93 9.65 14.64 -11.43
C GLU A 93 10.12 13.61 -10.39
N LEU A 94 10.27 12.36 -10.81
CA LEU A 94 10.83 11.25 -10.01
C LEU A 94 12.33 11.03 -10.33
N GLY A 95 13.02 12.05 -10.85
CA GLY A 95 14.45 11.99 -11.13
C GLY A 95 14.84 11.09 -12.31
N ASN A 96 13.91 10.82 -13.23
CA ASN A 96 14.09 9.88 -14.35
C ASN A 96 14.50 8.47 -13.90
N VAL A 97 13.95 8.01 -12.78
CA VAL A 97 14.21 6.69 -12.21
C VAL A 97 14.04 5.55 -13.22
N ASP A 98 14.96 4.59 -13.24
CA ASP A 98 14.81 3.36 -14.02
C ASP A 98 13.53 2.61 -13.61
N LEU A 99 12.66 2.34 -14.57
CA LEU A 99 11.37 1.69 -14.35
C LEU A 99 11.52 0.25 -13.84
N ASN A 100 12.69 -0.37 -14.02
CA ASN A 100 12.98 -1.71 -13.51
C ASN A 100 13.54 -1.70 -12.08
N ASN A 101 13.99 -0.55 -11.58
CA ASN A 101 14.56 -0.44 -10.24
C ASN A 101 13.45 -0.24 -9.21
N PHE A 102 13.04 -1.33 -8.54
CA PHE A 102 11.89 -1.32 -7.64
C PHE A 102 12.11 -0.37 -6.46
N GLN A 103 13.25 -0.51 -5.76
CA GLN A 103 13.49 0.24 -4.54
C GLN A 103 13.65 1.73 -4.82
N GLU A 104 14.35 2.10 -5.90
CA GLU A 104 14.51 3.49 -6.28
C GLU A 104 13.17 4.13 -6.68
N ARG A 105 12.32 3.40 -7.42
CA ARG A 105 10.98 3.90 -7.78
C ARG A 105 10.16 4.22 -6.53
N VAL A 106 10.25 3.37 -5.50
CA VAL A 106 9.58 3.61 -4.22
C VAL A 106 10.21 4.80 -3.50
N ARG A 107 11.55 4.88 -3.38
CA ARG A 107 12.23 6.03 -2.74
C ARG A 107 11.81 7.35 -3.36
N GLN A 108 11.88 7.45 -4.69
CA GLN A 108 11.54 8.69 -5.39
C GLN A 108 10.06 9.04 -5.24
N SER A 109 9.16 8.05 -5.28
CA SER A 109 7.73 8.29 -5.05
C SER A 109 7.45 8.77 -3.62
N MET A 110 8.13 8.21 -2.62
CA MET A 110 8.02 8.63 -1.22
C MET A 110 8.51 10.06 -1.02
N THR A 111 9.68 10.39 -1.57
CA THR A 111 10.26 11.74 -1.50
C THR A 111 9.38 12.76 -2.20
N TRP A 112 8.89 12.44 -3.41
CA TRP A 112 7.94 13.30 -4.13
C TRP A 112 6.68 13.52 -3.30
N ALA A 113 6.09 12.47 -2.73
CA ALA A 113 4.88 12.58 -1.92
C ALA A 113 5.08 13.48 -0.69
N ALA A 114 6.20 13.33 0.02
CA ALA A 114 6.53 14.18 1.16
C ALA A 114 6.67 15.66 0.76
N ASN A 115 7.33 15.94 -0.37
CA ASN A 115 7.49 17.31 -0.90
C ASN A 115 6.18 17.95 -1.36
N HIS A 116 5.11 17.15 -1.56
CA HIS A 116 3.80 17.61 -1.99
C HIS A 116 2.72 17.50 -0.90
N GLY A 117 3.12 17.31 0.36
CA GLY A 117 2.20 17.33 1.51
C GLY A 117 1.45 16.03 1.77
N TYR A 118 1.83 14.93 1.12
CA TYR A 118 1.31 13.60 1.39
C TYR A 118 2.11 12.89 2.47
N ALA A 119 1.47 11.96 3.17
CA ALA A 119 2.11 11.17 4.22
C ALA A 119 3.02 10.06 3.65
N ALA A 120 2.74 9.56 2.44
CA ALA A 120 3.54 8.57 1.73
C ALA A 120 3.17 8.50 0.23
N GLY A 121 4.08 8.01 -0.60
CA GLY A 121 3.85 7.74 -2.02
C GLY A 121 4.36 6.35 -2.38
N ILE A 122 3.46 5.45 -2.78
CA ILE A 122 3.82 4.09 -3.19
C ILE A 122 3.46 3.90 -4.67
N PRO A 123 4.42 3.58 -5.54
CA PRO A 123 4.14 3.37 -6.96
C PRO A 123 3.24 2.15 -7.18
N THR A 124 2.32 2.23 -8.14
CA THR A 124 1.52 1.07 -8.59
C THR A 124 2.31 0.17 -9.55
N PHE A 125 3.47 0.64 -10.03
CA PHE A 125 4.24 0.03 -11.11
C PHE A 125 3.53 -0.05 -12.46
N HIS A 126 2.41 0.68 -12.61
CA HIS A 126 1.95 1.12 -13.92
C HIS A 126 2.75 2.36 -14.36
N HIS A 127 2.96 2.44 -15.67
CA HIS A 127 3.49 3.62 -16.34
C HIS A 127 2.92 3.69 -17.75
N ALA A 128 2.83 4.90 -18.29
CA ALA A 128 2.30 5.15 -19.61
C ALA A 128 2.99 6.35 -20.24
N ASN A 129 3.02 6.39 -21.57
CA ASN A 129 3.44 7.57 -22.31
C ASN A 129 2.26 8.02 -23.20
N HIS A 130 1.65 9.15 -22.83
CA HIS A 130 0.51 9.73 -23.55
C HIS A 130 0.95 10.79 -24.58
N GLY A 131 2.22 10.80 -24.98
CA GLY A 131 2.78 11.75 -25.95
C GLY A 131 3.47 12.98 -25.33
N SER A 132 3.39 13.15 -24.00
CA SER A 132 4.04 14.25 -23.26
C SER A 132 5.15 13.77 -22.31
N GLY A 133 5.65 12.55 -22.53
CA GLY A 133 6.63 11.89 -21.67
C GLY A 133 6.02 10.77 -20.84
N MET A 134 6.90 10.00 -20.18
CA MET A 134 6.51 8.90 -19.33
C MET A 134 5.92 9.40 -18.02
N VAL A 135 4.79 8.83 -17.60
CA VAL A 135 4.19 9.03 -16.28
C VAL A 135 4.18 7.72 -15.50
N CYS A 136 4.26 7.85 -14.18
CA CYS A 136 4.34 6.76 -13.23
C CYS A 136 3.14 6.81 -12.28
N GLY A 137 2.27 5.81 -12.37
CA GLY A 137 1.11 5.70 -11.48
C GLY A 137 1.57 5.52 -10.02
N THR A 138 1.05 6.37 -9.14
CA THR A 138 1.45 6.42 -7.73
C THR A 138 0.24 6.56 -6.82
N MET A 139 0.23 5.76 -5.75
CA MET A 139 -0.73 5.83 -4.65
C MET A 139 -0.21 6.84 -3.62
N LEU A 140 -0.92 7.95 -3.46
CA LEU A 140 -0.56 9.04 -2.56
C LEU A 140 -1.43 8.98 -1.30
N PHE A 141 -0.80 8.74 -0.17
CA PHE A 141 -1.46 8.62 1.12
C PHE A 141 -1.68 10.00 1.72
N LYS A 142 -2.94 10.32 2.03
CA LYS A 142 -3.32 11.62 2.61
C LYS A 142 -2.71 11.81 3.99
N ALA A 143 -2.57 13.06 4.41
CA ALA A 143 -2.08 13.39 5.75
C ALA A 143 -2.85 12.60 6.83
N GLY A 144 -2.11 12.01 7.78
CA GLY A 144 -2.66 11.23 8.88
C GLY A 144 -3.18 9.83 8.54
N SER A 145 -3.16 9.39 7.28
CA SER A 145 -3.66 8.05 6.92
C SER A 145 -2.66 6.92 7.19
N VAL A 146 -1.36 7.25 7.21
CA VAL A 146 -0.26 6.34 7.58
C VAL A 146 0.62 6.97 8.65
N THR A 147 1.48 6.15 9.27
CA THR A 147 2.49 6.62 10.22
C THR A 147 3.88 6.26 9.72
N PHE A 148 4.74 7.24 9.49
CA PHE A 148 6.16 7.00 9.23
C PHE A 148 6.90 6.76 10.54
N ARG A 149 7.83 5.79 10.54
CA ARG A 149 8.81 5.60 11.63
C ARG A 149 10.13 5.10 11.09
N ASP A 150 11.20 5.51 11.76
CA ASP A 150 12.48 4.83 11.69
C ASP A 150 12.46 3.55 12.52
N VAL A 151 12.74 2.42 11.88
CA VAL A 151 12.80 1.11 12.52
C VAL A 151 14.25 0.61 12.54
N LYS A 152 14.76 0.29 13.73
CA LYS A 152 16.11 -0.26 13.90
C LYS A 152 16.24 -1.61 13.21
N GLN A 153 17.41 -1.87 12.59
CA GLN A 153 17.72 -3.19 12.02
C GLN A 153 17.52 -4.33 13.02
N SER A 154 17.78 -4.12 14.31
CA SER A 154 17.59 -5.12 15.37
C SER A 154 16.14 -5.59 15.56
N ASN A 155 15.16 -4.82 15.08
CA ASN A 155 13.74 -5.14 15.17
C ASN A 155 13.23 -5.89 13.94
N LEU A 156 14.06 -6.01 12.90
CA LEU A 156 13.72 -6.57 11.60
C LEU A 156 14.52 -7.85 11.39
N GLU A 157 13.97 -8.75 10.58
CA GLU A 157 14.75 -9.84 10.00
C GLU A 157 15.92 -9.26 9.21
N LYS A 158 16.98 -10.06 8.98
CA LYS A 158 18.17 -9.59 8.25
C LYS A 158 17.77 -9.12 6.86
N ILE A 159 17.97 -7.84 6.58
CA ILE A 159 17.64 -7.24 5.29
C ILE A 159 18.85 -7.34 4.36
N ASN A 160 18.63 -7.89 3.17
CA ASN A 160 19.54 -7.67 2.05
C ASN A 160 19.11 -6.39 1.32
N GLN A 161 19.99 -5.39 1.29
CA GLN A 161 19.67 -4.05 0.78
C GLN A 161 19.70 -3.94 -0.75
N ASN A 162 20.10 -5.00 -1.46
CA ASN A 162 20.05 -5.02 -2.92
C ASN A 162 18.64 -5.39 -3.43
N GLU A 163 18.41 -5.25 -4.75
CA GLU A 163 17.12 -5.54 -5.38
C GLU A 163 16.63 -6.98 -5.16
N ALA A 164 17.54 -7.96 -5.04
CA ALA A 164 17.16 -9.35 -4.76
C ALA A 164 16.54 -9.50 -3.35
N GLY A 165 16.88 -8.61 -2.41
CA GLY A 165 16.31 -8.56 -1.06
C GLY A 165 15.02 -7.76 -0.92
N THR A 166 14.50 -7.17 -2.00
CA THR A 166 13.29 -6.32 -1.96
C THR A 166 12.10 -7.04 -1.32
N ALA A 167 11.83 -8.29 -1.74
CA ALA A 167 10.69 -9.05 -1.20
C ALA A 167 10.83 -9.32 0.30
N ASP A 168 12.04 -9.70 0.73
CA ASP A 168 12.32 -10.03 2.12
C ASP A 168 12.25 -8.79 3.02
N TRP A 169 12.69 -7.64 2.52
CA TRP A 169 12.53 -6.38 3.26
C TRP A 169 11.05 -6.04 3.48
N VAL A 170 10.22 -6.11 2.44
CA VAL A 170 8.78 -5.85 2.58
C VAL A 170 8.13 -6.83 3.57
N ARG A 171 8.43 -8.13 3.48
CA ARG A 171 7.93 -9.14 4.43
C ARG A 171 8.36 -8.83 5.85
N SER A 172 9.64 -8.52 6.06
CA SER A 172 10.22 -8.22 7.36
C SER A 172 9.50 -7.06 8.06
N VAL A 173 9.26 -5.95 7.34
CA VAL A 173 8.53 -4.81 7.93
C VAL A 173 7.04 -5.10 8.12
N ALA A 174 6.41 -5.89 7.24
CA ALA A 174 5.01 -6.28 7.38
C ALA A 174 4.80 -7.17 8.62
N ARG A 175 5.69 -8.14 8.85
CA ARG A 175 5.68 -8.99 10.06
C ARG A 175 5.89 -8.18 11.33
N TYR A 176 6.89 -7.30 11.33
CA TYR A 176 7.14 -6.38 12.45
C TYR A 176 5.91 -5.51 12.76
N ALA A 177 5.25 -4.98 11.73
CA ALA A 177 4.03 -4.20 11.89
C ALA A 177 2.89 -5.00 12.53
N GLY A 178 2.71 -6.26 12.13
CA GLY A 178 1.74 -7.17 12.73
C GLY A 178 2.00 -7.42 14.22
N GLN A 179 3.26 -7.64 14.61
CA GLN A 179 3.66 -7.77 16.02
C GLN A 179 3.36 -6.52 16.84
N MET A 180 3.41 -5.35 16.21
CA MET A 180 3.13 -4.05 16.82
C MET A 180 1.64 -3.65 16.75
N GLY A 181 0.75 -4.53 16.26
CA GLY A 181 -0.70 -4.32 16.24
C GLY A 181 -1.24 -3.52 15.04
N TRP A 182 -0.40 -3.26 14.03
CA TRP A 182 -0.82 -2.62 12.77
C TRP A 182 -1.37 -3.66 11.78
N VAL A 183 -2.11 -3.19 10.76
CA VAL A 183 -2.58 -4.09 9.68
C VAL A 183 -1.42 -4.56 8.81
N GLY A 184 -0.40 -3.70 8.66
CA GLY A 184 0.86 -4.02 8.03
C GLY A 184 1.70 -2.78 7.84
N ALA A 185 2.76 -2.90 7.04
CA ALA A 185 3.67 -1.80 6.73
C ALA A 185 4.32 -1.98 5.36
N PHE A 186 4.94 -0.90 4.88
CA PHE A 186 5.73 -0.90 3.66
C PHE A 186 7.03 -0.13 3.88
N PRO A 187 8.19 -0.63 3.41
CA PRO A 187 9.44 0.09 3.55
C PRO A 187 9.47 1.25 2.56
N THR A 188 9.99 2.40 3.00
CA THR A 188 10.28 3.52 2.10
C THR A 188 11.56 3.29 1.28
N PHE A 189 12.33 2.26 1.64
CA PHE A 189 13.68 1.97 1.17
C PHE A 189 14.71 3.07 1.43
N HIS A 190 14.36 4.10 2.21
CA HIS A 190 15.32 5.03 2.81
C HIS A 190 15.91 4.42 4.07
N GLN A 191 17.17 4.77 4.34
CA GLN A 191 17.91 4.27 5.49
C GLN A 191 18.84 5.35 6.04
N ALA A 192 19.11 5.29 7.33
CA ALA A 192 20.03 6.21 8.01
C ALA A 192 20.78 5.48 9.11
N THR A 193 21.98 5.97 9.42
CA THR A 193 22.78 5.48 10.54
C THR A 193 22.93 6.60 11.54
N TYR A 194 22.44 6.38 12.76
CA TYR A 194 22.59 7.31 13.87
C TYR A 194 23.61 6.79 14.88
N SER A 195 24.32 7.68 15.55
CA SER A 195 25.32 7.32 16.58
C SER A 195 24.72 6.59 17.78
N ASP A 196 23.48 6.90 18.16
CA ASP A 196 22.76 6.35 19.32
C ASP A 196 21.82 5.17 18.98
N LYS A 197 21.38 5.06 17.71
CA LYS A 197 20.40 4.06 17.27
C LYS A 197 20.96 3.01 16.33
N GLY A 198 22.14 3.24 15.75
CA GLY A 198 22.68 2.41 14.67
C GLY A 198 21.90 2.57 13.36
N GLN A 199 21.92 1.53 12.53
CA GLN A 199 21.19 1.47 11.26
C GLN A 199 19.68 1.40 11.50
N VAL A 200 18.95 2.30 10.84
CA VAL A 200 17.49 2.29 10.78
C VAL A 200 16.99 2.33 9.33
N TYR A 201 15.73 1.98 9.19
CA TYR A 201 15.00 1.97 7.93
C TYR A 201 13.71 2.76 8.06
N GLY A 202 13.42 3.62 7.10
CA GLY A 202 12.15 4.34 7.05
C GLY A 202 11.02 3.41 6.64
N VAL A 203 9.98 3.31 7.47
CA VAL A 203 8.83 2.41 7.28
C VAL A 203 7.53 3.18 7.45
N VAL A 204 6.56 2.94 6.56
CA VAL A 204 5.20 3.46 6.70
C VAL A 204 4.27 2.36 7.21
N PHE A 205 3.53 2.65 8.28
CA PHE A 205 2.61 1.73 8.94
C PHE A 205 1.16 2.07 8.58
N PHE A 206 0.37 1.04 8.26
CA PHE A 206 -1.03 1.17 7.91
C PHE A 206 -1.92 0.97 9.14
N LYS A 207 -2.70 2.00 9.48
CA LYS A 207 -3.71 1.98 10.55
C LYS A 207 -4.82 0.98 10.21
N LYS A 208 -5.50 0.46 11.23
CA LYS A 208 -6.77 -0.26 11.08
C LYS A 208 -7.83 0.69 10.51
#